data_AF-A0A655ALF6-F1
#
_entry.id   AF-A0A655ALF6-F1
#
_cell.length_a   1.000
_cell.length_b   1.000
_cell.length_c   1.000
_cell.angle_alpha   90.00
_cell.angle_beta   90.00
_cell.angle_gamma   90.00
#
_symmetry.space_group_name_H-M   'P 1'
#
loop_
_entity.id
_entity.type
_entity.pdbx_description
1 polymer ?
#
loop_
_entity_poly.entity_id
_entity_poly.type
_entity_poly.pdbx_seq_one_letter_code
_entity_poly.pdbx_strand_id
1 'polypeptide(L)'
;MLNAFRRAGVPMQRIRPSLDWLIKNVGPHALASQDLCTDGAEVLWRFAERSGEGSPDDLVVRGLIVPRSGQYVFKEIVEHYLQQISFADDNLASMIRLPQYGDANVVLDPRRGYGQPVFDGSGVRVADVLGPLRAGATFQAVADDYGVTPDQLRDALDAIAA
;
A
#
# COMPACT_ATOMS: atom_id res chain seq x y z
N MET A 1 0.72 0.79 2.33
CA MET A 1 0.43 1.67 3.47
C MET A 1 1.01 3.08 3.33
N LEU A 2 2.32 3.24 3.06
CA LEU A 2 2.94 4.56 2.82
C LEU A 2 2.23 5.40 1.76
N ASN A 3 1.80 4.78 0.65
CA ASN A 3 0.99 5.46 -0.36
C ASN A 3 -0.38 5.90 0.14
N ALA A 4 -1.01 5.14 1.05
CA ALA A 4 -2.28 5.51 1.67
C ALA A 4 -2.10 6.77 2.53
N PHE A 5 -1.06 6.79 3.36
CA PHE A 5 -0.70 7.96 4.18
C PHE A 5 -0.35 9.18 3.34
N ARG A 6 0.40 8.98 2.25
CA ARG A 6 0.68 10.05 1.27
C ARG A 6 -0.61 10.60 0.66
N ARG A 7 -1.53 9.73 0.24
CA ARG A 7 -2.85 10.13 -0.32
C ARG A 7 -3.76 10.80 0.71
N ALA A 8 -3.62 10.47 1.99
CA ALA A 8 -4.28 11.17 3.09
C ALA A 8 -3.68 12.56 3.38
N GLY A 9 -2.70 13.01 2.59
CA GLY A 9 -2.10 14.35 2.71
C GLY A 9 -0.97 14.44 3.73
N VAL A 10 -0.46 13.29 4.21
CA VAL A 10 0.61 13.28 5.22
C VAL A 10 1.99 13.44 4.57
N PRO A 11 2.81 14.43 4.98
CA PRO A 11 4.18 14.58 4.49
C PRO A 11 5.07 13.38 4.84
N MET A 12 5.90 12.93 3.89
CA MET A 12 6.80 11.76 4.06
C MET A 12 7.74 11.86 5.26
N GLN A 13 8.18 13.08 5.60
CA GLN A 13 9.04 13.35 6.75
C GLN A 13 8.37 13.00 8.09
N ARG A 14 7.03 13.02 8.13
CA ARG A 14 6.23 12.75 9.33
C ARG A 14 5.67 11.33 9.39
N ILE A 15 5.58 10.64 8.25
CA ILE A 15 5.14 9.24 8.22
C ILE A 15 6.16 8.33 8.89
N ARG A 16 7.47 8.55 8.66
CA ARG A 16 8.54 7.68 9.19
C ARG A 16 8.56 7.58 10.73
N PRO A 17 8.54 8.69 11.50
CA PRO A 17 8.48 8.62 12.96
C PRO A 17 7.28 7.82 13.49
N SER A 18 6.08 8.01 12.91
CA SER A 18 4.89 7.24 13.28
C SER A 18 5.06 5.76 12.97
N LEU A 19 5.72 5.44 11.86
CA LEU A 19 6.04 4.08 11.44
C LEU A 19 6.99 3.38 12.39
N ASP A 20 8.06 4.07 12.77
CA ASP A 20 9.07 3.56 13.68
C ASP A 20 8.47 3.33 15.06
N TRP A 21 7.57 4.21 15.50
CA TRP A 21 6.83 4.02 16.75
C TRP A 21 5.90 2.80 16.68
N LEU A 22 5.16 2.62 15.58
CA LEU A 22 4.33 1.44 15.34
C LEU A 22 5.17 0.16 15.39
N ILE A 23 6.28 0.12 14.67
CA ILE A 23 7.19 -1.03 14.64
C ILE A 23 7.75 -1.35 16.04
N LYS A 24 8.08 -0.32 16.81
CA LYS A 24 8.65 -0.47 18.16
C LYS A 24 7.62 -0.93 19.21
N ASN A 25 6.37 -0.47 19.12
CA ASN A 25 5.36 -0.72 20.16
C ASN A 25 4.38 -1.84 19.81
N VAL A 26 4.09 -2.05 18.52
CA VAL A 26 3.18 -3.10 18.03
C VAL A 26 3.97 -4.30 17.48
N GLY A 27 5.16 -4.06 16.93
CA GLY A 27 6.09 -5.10 16.47
C GLY A 27 6.50 -4.97 15.00
N PRO A 28 7.45 -5.79 14.54
CA PRO A 28 8.08 -5.67 13.21
C PRO A 28 7.10 -5.82 12.04
N HIS A 29 5.95 -6.47 12.26
CA HIS A 29 4.93 -6.69 11.24
C HIS A 29 3.69 -5.82 11.43
N ALA A 30 3.75 -4.76 12.25
CA ALA A 30 2.61 -3.88 12.50
C ALA A 30 1.91 -3.44 11.21
N LEU A 31 2.68 -3.02 10.20
CA LEU A 31 2.17 -2.58 8.90
C LEU A 31 1.57 -3.65 8.01
N ALA A 32 1.90 -4.90 8.30
CA ALA A 32 1.44 -6.07 7.58
C ALA A 32 0.39 -6.84 8.38
N SER A 33 0.04 -6.42 9.59
CA SER A 33 -0.92 -7.12 10.43
C SER A 33 -2.33 -6.57 10.24
N GLN A 34 -3.32 -7.46 10.26
CA GLN A 34 -4.73 -7.09 10.36
C GLN A 34 -5.02 -6.32 11.67
N ASP A 35 -4.20 -6.53 12.71
CA ASP A 35 -4.30 -5.84 14.00
C ASP A 35 -4.10 -4.33 13.87
N LEU A 36 -3.37 -3.88 12.83
CA LEU A 36 -3.25 -2.46 12.57
C LEU A 36 -4.57 -1.85 12.13
N CYS A 37 -5.52 -2.61 11.59
CA CYS A 37 -6.85 -2.08 11.27
C CYS A 37 -7.70 -1.91 12.54
N THR A 38 -7.57 -2.83 13.50
CA THR A 38 -8.41 -2.92 14.69
C THR A 38 -7.84 -2.15 15.89
N ASP A 39 -6.60 -2.43 16.31
CA ASP A 39 -5.91 -1.76 17.44
C ASP A 39 -5.10 -0.54 16.97
N GLY A 40 -4.76 -0.49 15.67
CA GLY A 40 -3.92 0.59 15.14
C GLY A 40 -4.45 2.00 15.37
N ALA A 41 -5.77 2.20 15.45
CA ALA A 41 -6.35 3.52 15.68
C ALA A 41 -6.12 3.99 17.12
N GLU A 42 -6.25 3.09 18.09
CA GLU A 42 -5.95 3.36 19.50
C GLU A 42 -4.45 3.55 19.73
N VAL A 43 -3.64 2.70 19.10
CA VAL A 43 -2.19 2.77 19.08
C VAL A 43 -1.70 4.12 18.51
N LEU A 44 -2.24 4.56 17.38
CA LEU A 44 -1.91 5.87 16.81
C LEU A 44 -2.36 7.01 17.73
N TRP A 45 -3.55 6.93 18.34
CA TRP A 45 -3.99 7.92 19.33
C TRP A 45 -3.01 8.04 20.49
N ARG A 46 -2.58 6.92 21.07
CA ARG A 46 -1.56 6.89 22.15
C ARG A 46 -0.22 7.51 21.71
N PHE A 47 0.14 7.39 20.44
CA PHE A 47 1.31 8.09 19.89
C PHE A 47 1.09 9.61 19.88
N ALA A 48 -0.07 10.10 19.43
CA ALA A 48 -0.39 11.53 19.43
C ALA A 48 -0.33 12.14 20.85
N GLU A 49 -0.89 11.46 21.85
CA GLU A 49 -0.83 11.88 23.25
C GLU A 49 0.62 12.01 23.76
N ARG A 50 1.50 11.07 23.37
CA ARG A 50 2.92 11.07 23.79
C ARG A 50 3.76 12.12 23.07
N SER A 51 3.43 12.45 21.83
CA SER A 51 4.16 13.43 21.01
C SER A 51 3.90 14.88 21.43
N GLY A 52 2.91 15.11 22.30
CA GLY A 52 2.54 16.43 22.79
C GLY A 52 1.52 17.12 21.89
N GLU A 53 0.58 17.81 22.53
CA GLU A 53 -0.56 18.45 21.86
C GLU A 53 -0.09 19.59 20.94
N GLY A 54 -0.57 19.59 19.68
CA GLY A 54 -0.16 20.57 18.67
C GLY A 54 1.20 20.31 18.04
N SER A 55 1.86 19.19 18.36
CA SER A 55 3.04 18.75 17.64
C SER A 55 2.71 18.40 16.17
N PRO A 56 3.68 18.50 15.25
CA PRO A 56 3.52 18.04 13.87
C PRO A 56 3.00 16.60 13.75
N ASP A 57 3.35 15.75 14.71
CA ASP A 57 3.05 14.32 14.77
C ASP A 57 1.62 14.06 15.30
N ASP A 58 1.15 14.84 16.27
CA ASP A 58 -0.25 14.85 16.72
C ASP A 58 -1.20 15.19 15.55
N LEU A 59 -0.87 16.23 14.78
CA LEU A 59 -1.65 16.63 13.61
C LEU A 59 -1.69 15.55 12.51
N VAL A 60 -0.60 14.81 12.34
CA VAL A 60 -0.56 13.67 11.40
C VAL A 60 -1.53 12.58 11.85
N VAL A 61 -1.47 12.17 13.11
CA VAL A 61 -2.35 11.12 13.62
C VAL A 61 -3.82 11.52 13.55
N ARG A 62 -4.17 12.73 14.00
CA ARG A 62 -5.53 13.27 13.86
C ARG A 62 -5.97 13.34 12.39
N GLY A 63 -5.00 13.45 11.48
CA GLY A 63 -5.18 13.36 10.04
C GLY A 63 -5.47 11.94 9.53
N LEU A 64 -5.26 10.89 10.31
CA LEU A 64 -5.39 9.48 9.93
C LEU A 64 -6.52 8.74 10.65
N ILE A 65 -6.96 9.23 11.81
CA ILE A 65 -8.05 8.66 12.60
C ILE A 65 -9.27 9.59 12.66
N VAL A 66 -10.44 9.03 12.89
CA VAL A 66 -11.71 9.74 13.11
C VAL A 66 -12.29 9.33 14.46
N PRO A 67 -12.70 10.28 15.31
CA PRO A 67 -13.43 9.94 16.53
C PRO A 67 -14.86 9.50 16.20
N ARG A 68 -15.26 8.31 16.65
CA ARG A 68 -16.60 7.75 16.51
C ARG A 68 -17.06 7.17 17.84
N SER A 69 -18.10 7.76 18.44
CA SER A 69 -18.74 7.24 19.67
C SER A 69 -17.77 6.92 20.81
N GLY A 70 -16.76 7.79 21.04
CA GLY A 70 -15.76 7.61 22.10
C GLY A 70 -14.60 6.67 21.75
N GLN A 71 -14.56 6.11 20.54
CA GLN A 71 -13.47 5.32 20.00
C GLN A 71 -12.81 6.01 18.81
N TYR A 72 -11.58 5.65 18.49
CA TYR A 72 -10.90 6.12 17.28
C TYR A 72 -10.94 5.03 16.22
N VAL A 73 -11.22 5.42 14.98
CA VAL A 73 -11.25 4.53 13.82
C VAL A 73 -10.33 5.09 12.75
N PHE A 74 -9.73 4.26 11.91
CA PHE A 74 -9.02 4.76 10.73
C PHE A 74 -9.95 5.52 9.79
N LYS A 75 -9.42 6.55 9.14
CA LYS A 75 -10.14 7.21 8.05
C LYS A 75 -10.44 6.25 6.92
N GLU A 76 -11.57 6.47 6.26
CA GLU A 76 -12.11 5.65 5.18
C GLU A 76 -11.10 5.48 4.04
N ILE A 77 -10.30 6.50 3.73
CA ILE A 77 -9.26 6.43 2.68
C ILE A 77 -8.14 5.44 3.04
N VAL A 78 -7.78 5.34 4.32
CA VAL A 78 -6.76 4.40 4.81
C VAL A 78 -7.37 3.01 4.92
N GLU A 79 -8.60 2.92 5.41
CA GLU A 79 -9.37 1.68 5.56
C GLU A 79 -9.57 0.99 4.19
N HIS A 80 -9.94 1.76 3.16
CA HIS A 80 -10.05 1.26 1.79
C HIS A 80 -8.73 0.69 1.25
N TYR A 81 -7.59 1.29 1.61
CA TYR A 81 -6.29 0.76 1.23
C TYR A 81 -5.96 -0.54 2.00
N LEU A 82 -6.33 -0.63 3.28
CA LEU A 82 -6.15 -1.85 4.07
C LEU A 82 -7.00 -3.02 3.53
N GLN A 83 -8.20 -2.74 3.00
CA GLN A 83 -9.05 -3.74 2.35
C GLN A 83 -8.41 -4.35 1.07
N GLN A 84 -7.39 -3.72 0.52
CA GLN A 84 -6.65 -4.22 -0.65
C GLN A 84 -5.48 -5.14 -0.27
N ILE A 85 -5.25 -5.32 1.02
CA ILE A 85 -4.29 -6.26 1.57
C ILE A 85 -5.01 -7.57 1.85
N SER A 86 -4.53 -8.65 1.25
CA SER A 86 -4.89 -10.01 1.64
C SER A 86 -3.96 -10.47 2.75
N PHE A 87 -4.51 -11.10 3.78
CA PHE A 87 -3.76 -11.66 4.91
C PHE A 87 -3.70 -13.19 4.77
N ALA A 88 -2.60 -13.80 5.19
CA ALA A 88 -2.49 -15.25 5.36
C ALA A 88 -3.04 -15.68 6.73
N ASP A 89 -3.06 -17.00 6.98
CA ASP A 89 -3.58 -17.60 8.22
C ASP A 89 -2.83 -17.15 9.49
N ASP A 90 -1.64 -16.57 9.34
CA ASP A 90 -0.83 -15.96 10.40
C ASP A 90 -1.14 -14.47 10.64
N ASN A 91 -2.22 -13.95 10.03
CA ASN A 91 -2.63 -12.54 10.02
C ASN A 91 -1.59 -11.57 9.45
N LEU A 92 -0.59 -12.08 8.72
CA LEU A 92 0.37 -11.26 8.00
C LEU A 92 -0.06 -11.02 6.55
N ALA A 93 0.26 -9.83 6.04
CA ALA A 93 -0.01 -9.44 4.66
C ALA A 93 0.68 -10.43 3.70
N SER A 94 -0.12 -11.19 2.99
CA SER A 94 0.32 -12.17 2.01
C SER A 94 0.35 -11.60 0.61
N MET A 95 -0.52 -10.64 0.32
CA MET A 95 -0.62 -9.99 -0.99
C MET A 95 -1.19 -8.58 -0.84
N ILE A 96 -0.72 -7.62 -1.64
CA ILE A 96 -1.26 -6.26 -1.69
C ILE A 96 -1.63 -5.92 -3.12
N ARG A 97 -2.91 -5.67 -3.38
CA ARG A 97 -3.36 -5.15 -4.67
C ARG A 97 -2.99 -3.67 -4.81
N LEU A 98 -2.46 -3.28 -5.96
CA LEU A 98 -2.03 -1.93 -6.25
C LEU A 98 -3.07 -1.20 -7.12
N PRO A 99 -3.91 -0.33 -6.53
CA PRO A 99 -5.09 0.22 -7.22
C PRO A 99 -4.75 1.18 -8.34
N GLN A 100 -3.56 1.78 -8.28
CA GLN A 100 -3.10 2.69 -9.32
C GLN A 100 -2.96 1.98 -10.67
N TYR A 101 -2.86 0.64 -10.68
CA TYR A 101 -2.79 -0.17 -11.89
C TYR A 101 -4.17 -0.56 -12.44
N GLY A 102 -5.27 -0.06 -11.87
CA GLY A 102 -6.62 -0.24 -12.42
C GLY A 102 -6.94 -1.70 -12.75
N ASP A 103 -7.36 -1.94 -13.99
CA ASP A 103 -7.75 -3.25 -14.50
C ASP A 103 -6.56 -4.14 -14.86
N ALA A 104 -5.33 -3.59 -14.88
CA ALA A 104 -4.11 -4.39 -15.01
C ALA A 104 -3.95 -5.43 -13.90
N ASN A 105 -4.65 -5.23 -12.77
CA ASN A 105 -4.63 -6.13 -11.61
C ASN A 105 -3.18 -6.48 -11.21
N VAL A 106 -2.43 -5.45 -10.80
CA VAL A 106 -1.07 -5.62 -10.32
C VAL A 106 -1.08 -5.79 -8.81
N VAL A 107 -0.29 -6.74 -8.33
CA VAL A 107 -0.16 -7.08 -6.91
C VAL A 107 1.31 -7.05 -6.48
N LEU A 108 1.52 -6.84 -5.18
CA LEU A 108 2.77 -7.15 -4.49
C LEU A 108 2.55 -8.45 -3.72
N ASP A 109 3.32 -9.48 -4.01
CA ASP A 109 3.29 -10.75 -3.30
C ASP A 109 4.74 -11.10 -2.91
N PRO A 110 5.11 -11.18 -1.62
CA PRO A 110 6.46 -11.53 -1.20
C PRO A 110 6.96 -12.89 -1.74
N ARG A 111 6.03 -13.80 -2.08
CA ARG A 111 6.31 -15.13 -2.63
C ARG A 111 6.45 -15.12 -4.16
N ARG A 112 6.03 -14.06 -4.85
CA ARG A 112 6.13 -13.91 -6.32
C ARG A 112 6.91 -12.65 -6.70
N GLY A 113 7.88 -12.77 -7.60
CA GLY A 113 8.65 -11.60 -8.04
C GLY A 113 9.41 -10.89 -6.90
N TYR A 114 9.67 -11.57 -5.79
CA TYR A 114 10.40 -11.06 -4.62
C TYR A 114 9.83 -9.75 -4.05
N GLY A 115 8.51 -9.62 -4.02
CA GLY A 115 7.83 -8.41 -3.53
C GLY A 115 7.88 -7.22 -4.50
N GLN A 116 8.25 -7.44 -5.77
CA GLN A 116 8.10 -6.46 -6.83
C GLN A 116 6.67 -6.48 -7.39
N PRO A 117 6.19 -5.39 -8.03
CA PRO A 117 4.89 -5.38 -8.70
C PRO A 117 4.83 -6.45 -9.80
N VAL A 118 3.83 -7.33 -9.72
CA VAL A 118 3.56 -8.38 -10.70
C VAL A 118 2.12 -8.31 -11.18
N PHE A 119 1.87 -8.67 -12.44
CA PHE A 119 0.50 -8.91 -12.92
C PHE A 119 -0.04 -10.17 -12.24
N ASP A 120 -1.18 -10.06 -11.54
CA ASP A 120 -1.73 -11.14 -10.70
C ASP A 120 -1.93 -12.46 -11.48
N GLY A 121 -2.46 -12.35 -12.70
CA GLY A 121 -2.78 -13.50 -13.55
C GLY A 121 -1.55 -14.22 -14.13
N SER A 122 -0.50 -13.50 -14.53
CA SER A 122 0.67 -14.10 -15.18
C SER A 122 1.87 -14.28 -14.25
N GLY A 123 1.92 -13.55 -13.14
CA GLY A 123 3.09 -13.48 -12.25
C GLY A 123 4.29 -12.72 -12.83
N VAL A 124 4.17 -12.20 -14.06
CA VAL A 124 5.22 -11.43 -14.72
C VAL A 124 5.41 -10.10 -13.99
N ARG A 125 6.67 -9.69 -13.79
CA ARG A 125 6.96 -8.40 -13.16
C ARG A 125 6.63 -7.29 -14.13
N VAL A 126 6.02 -6.23 -13.61
CA VAL A 126 5.75 -5.02 -14.40
C VAL A 126 7.05 -4.47 -15.00
N ALA A 127 8.18 -4.60 -14.31
CA ALA A 127 9.48 -4.19 -14.81
C ALA A 127 9.95 -4.98 -16.06
N ASP A 128 9.57 -6.25 -16.19
CA ASP A 128 10.05 -7.11 -17.28
C ASP A 128 9.43 -6.72 -18.63
N VAL A 129 8.19 -6.22 -18.63
CA VAL A 129 7.51 -5.78 -19.86
C VAL A 129 7.99 -4.40 -20.34
N LEU A 130 8.60 -3.59 -19.46
CA LEU A 130 9.08 -2.25 -19.83
C LEU A 130 10.28 -2.28 -20.77
N GLY A 131 11.15 -3.29 -20.65
CA GLY A 131 12.35 -3.41 -21.47
C GLY A 131 12.03 -3.53 -22.97
N PRO A 132 11.25 -4.54 -23.38
CA PRO A 132 10.83 -4.73 -24.77
C PRO A 132 10.05 -3.52 -25.33
N LEU A 133 9.13 -2.95 -24.56
CA LEU A 133 8.37 -1.77 -24.99
C LEU A 133 9.29 -0.56 -25.25
N ARG A 134 10.29 -0.33 -24.39
CA ARG A 134 11.31 0.70 -24.61
C ARG A 134 12.21 0.42 -25.81
N ALA A 135 12.40 -0.86 -26.16
CA ALA A 135 13.12 -1.26 -27.36
C ALA A 135 12.27 -1.13 -28.65
N GLY A 136 11.02 -0.67 -28.55
CA GLY A 136 10.13 -0.43 -29.69
C GLY A 136 9.24 -1.62 -30.05
N ALA A 137 9.15 -2.65 -29.19
CA ALA A 137 8.20 -3.73 -29.39
C ALA A 137 6.76 -3.21 -29.31
N THR A 138 5.85 -3.83 -30.07
CA THR A 138 4.43 -3.49 -30.01
C THR A 138 3.78 -4.07 -28.75
N PHE A 139 2.71 -3.44 -28.27
CA PHE A 139 1.92 -3.97 -27.14
C PHE A 139 1.46 -5.41 -27.39
N GLN A 140 1.07 -5.74 -28.61
CA GLN A 140 0.60 -7.09 -28.94
C GLN A 140 1.72 -8.13 -28.80
N ALA A 141 2.92 -7.84 -29.32
CA ALA A 141 4.05 -8.75 -29.23
C ALA A 141 4.45 -9.01 -27.77
N VAL A 142 4.51 -7.94 -26.95
CA VAL A 142 4.84 -8.07 -25.52
C VAL A 142 3.71 -8.77 -24.75
N ALA A 143 2.46 -8.51 -25.08
CA ALA A 143 1.32 -9.20 -24.46
C ALA A 143 1.40 -10.72 -24.69
N ASP A 144 1.63 -11.11 -25.94
CA ASP A 144 1.72 -12.52 -26.34
C ASP A 144 2.93 -13.22 -25.68
N ASP A 145 4.09 -12.56 -25.64
CA ASP A 145 5.32 -13.13 -25.07
C ASP A 145 5.24 -13.35 -23.54
N TYR A 146 4.54 -12.47 -22.83
CA TYR A 146 4.49 -12.45 -21.37
C TYR A 146 3.16 -12.95 -20.79
N GLY A 147 2.23 -13.39 -21.64
CA GLY A 147 0.92 -13.91 -21.21
C GLY A 147 0.08 -12.87 -20.45
N VAL A 148 0.14 -11.61 -20.88
CA VAL A 148 -0.66 -10.49 -20.36
C VAL A 148 -1.51 -9.92 -21.50
N THR A 149 -2.46 -9.03 -21.21
CA THR A 149 -3.23 -8.36 -22.28
C THR A 149 -2.64 -7.00 -22.66
N PRO A 150 -2.87 -6.54 -23.91
CA PRO A 150 -2.48 -5.18 -24.31
C PRO A 150 -3.08 -4.08 -23.44
N ASP A 151 -4.30 -4.29 -22.92
CA ASP A 151 -4.97 -3.34 -22.02
C ASP A 151 -4.26 -3.26 -20.67
N GLN A 152 -3.90 -4.41 -20.09
CA GLN A 152 -3.11 -4.46 -18.84
C GLN A 152 -1.77 -3.74 -18.99
N LEU A 153 -1.13 -3.84 -20.17
CA LEU A 153 0.13 -3.15 -20.45
C LEU A 153 -0.06 -1.62 -20.54
N ARG A 154 -1.16 -1.13 -21.14
CA ARG A 154 -1.45 0.31 -21.19
C ARG A 154 -1.72 0.88 -19.81
N ASP A 155 -2.59 0.24 -19.05
CA ASP A 155 -2.90 0.62 -17.67
C ASP A 155 -1.65 0.66 -16.79
N ALA A 156 -0.76 -0.34 -16.95
CA ALA A 156 0.48 -0.38 -16.21
C ALA A 156 1.44 0.76 -16.57
N LEU A 157 1.52 1.15 -17.85
CA LEU A 157 2.31 2.31 -18.27
C LEU A 157 1.73 3.63 -17.77
N ASP A 158 0.41 3.80 -17.87
CA ASP A 158 -0.28 5.00 -17.40
C ASP A 158 -0.08 5.18 -15.88
N ALA A 159 -0.15 4.09 -15.13
CA ALA A 159 0.11 4.07 -13.68
C ALA A 159 1.55 4.45 -13.31
N ILE A 160 2.54 4.17 -14.18
CA ILE A 160 3.94 4.52 -13.96
C ILE A 160 4.21 5.98 -14.34
N ALA A 161 3.46 6.53 -15.29
CA ALA A 161 3.63 7.90 -15.78
C ALA A 161 2.96 8.97 -14.89
N ALA A 162 2.04 8.56 -14.00
CA ALA A 162 1.29 9.42 -13.07
C ALA A 162 2.00 9.68 -11.73
#